data_AF-A0AAW5JQV5-F1
#
_entry.id   AF-A0AAW5JQV5-F1
#
_cell.length_a   1.000
_cell.length_b   1.000
_cell.length_c   1.000
_cell.angle_alpha   90.00
_cell.angle_beta   90.00
_cell.angle_gamma   90.00
#
_symmetry.space_group_name_H-M   'P 1'
#
loop_
_entity.id
_entity.type
_entity.pdbx_description
1 polymer ?
#
loop_
_entity_poly.entity_id
_entity_poly.type
_entity_poly.pdbx_seq_one_letter_code
_entity_poly.pdbx_strand_id
1 'polypeptide(L)'
;MRYNSIGKNIRRFRTEKKLRQEDLAERSGLSTNYIGMVERGEKIPSLESFISIVNALGVSADMVLTDVLDTGYEIKHSMLDEKLKGIAKQDREKIYAVIDTMIRNI
;
A
#
# COMPACT_ATOMS: atom_id res chain seq x y z
N MET A 1 2.53 -14.17 11.13
CA MET A 1 1.92 -13.20 12.06
C MET A 1 1.09 -12.19 11.28
N ARG A 2 -0.01 -11.68 11.86
CA ARG A 2 -0.97 -10.75 11.24
C ARG A 2 -0.32 -9.53 10.57
N TYR A 3 0.83 -9.06 11.07
CA TYR A 3 1.48 -7.84 10.61
C TYR A 3 2.60 -8.03 9.58
N ASN A 4 2.86 -9.25 9.10
CA ASN A 4 3.93 -9.52 8.14
C ASN A 4 3.75 -8.78 6.80
N SER A 5 2.53 -8.42 6.44
CA SER A 5 2.22 -7.67 5.22
C SER A 5 2.70 -6.22 5.27
N ILE A 6 2.80 -5.61 6.46
CA ILE A 6 3.28 -4.20 6.62
C ILE A 6 4.69 -4.06 6.06
N GLY A 7 5.62 -4.90 6.52
CA GLY A 7 7.02 -4.90 6.04
C GLY A 7 7.12 -5.18 4.54
N LYS A 8 6.29 -6.10 4.03
CA LYS A 8 6.22 -6.40 2.59
C LYS A 8 5.72 -5.21 1.77
N ASN A 9 4.71 -4.49 2.25
CA ASN A 9 4.18 -3.30 1.58
C ASN A 9 5.19 -2.14 1.60
N ILE A 10 5.89 -1.93 2.71
CA ILE A 10 7.01 -0.96 2.79
C ILE A 10 8.06 -1.29 1.72
N ARG A 11 8.50 -2.56 1.65
CA ARG A 11 9.46 -3.01 0.65
C ARG A 11 8.95 -2.80 -0.77
N ARG A 12 7.69 -3.16 -1.05
CA ARG A 12 7.04 -2.99 -2.36
C ARG A 12 7.15 -1.53 -2.81
N PHE A 13 6.62 -0.59 -2.02
CA PHE A 13 6.63 0.84 -2.37
C PHE A 13 8.04 1.42 -2.47
N ARG A 14 8.98 0.97 -1.61
CA ARG A 14 10.39 1.36 -1.74
C ARG A 14 10.96 0.95 -3.10
N THR A 15 10.74 -0.30 -3.52
CA THR A 15 11.26 -0.83 -4.78
C THR A 15 10.58 -0.22 -6.01
N GLU A 16 9.28 0.06 -5.96
CA GLU A 16 8.56 0.78 -7.03
C GLU A 16 9.14 2.18 -7.25
N LYS A 17 9.59 2.83 -6.17
CA LYS A 17 10.27 4.13 -6.21
C LYS A 17 11.77 4.03 -6.51
N LYS A 18 12.27 2.82 -6.83
CA LYS A 18 13.67 2.53 -7.14
C LYS A 18 14.66 2.94 -6.04
N LEU A 19 14.20 2.96 -4.79
CA LEU A 19 15.02 3.30 -3.64
C LEU A 19 15.75 2.07 -3.12
N ARG A 20 17.01 2.22 -2.74
CA ARG A 20 17.75 1.26 -1.91
C ARG A 20 17.28 1.36 -0.46
N GLN A 21 17.65 0.38 0.36
CA GLN A 21 17.35 0.44 1.80
C GLN A 21 18.11 1.61 2.45
N GLU A 22 19.32 1.94 1.99
CA GLU A 22 20.06 3.12 2.45
C GLU A 22 19.29 4.41 2.16
N ASP A 23 18.73 4.55 0.96
CA ASP A 23 17.99 5.76 0.57
C ASP A 23 16.74 5.98 1.45
N LEU A 24 16.01 4.90 1.77
CA LEU A 24 14.85 5.00 2.65
C LEU A 24 15.27 5.29 4.10
N ALA A 25 16.36 4.68 4.56
CA ALA A 25 16.91 4.91 5.88
C ALA A 25 17.31 6.38 6.08
N GLU A 26 18.06 6.94 5.14
CA GLU A 26 18.45 8.36 5.12
C GLU A 26 17.23 9.28 5.18
N ARG A 27 16.23 9.06 4.31
CA ARG A 27 15.03 9.89 4.24
C ARG A 27 14.13 9.80 5.48
N SER A 28 14.14 8.66 6.16
CA SER A 28 13.31 8.43 7.36
C SER A 28 14.04 8.72 8.67
N GLY A 29 15.33 9.04 8.62
CA GLY A 29 16.16 9.23 9.82
C GLY A 29 16.40 7.93 10.61
N LEU A 30 16.25 6.77 9.96
CA LEU A 30 16.40 5.44 10.56
C LEU A 30 17.69 4.77 10.08
N SER A 31 18.13 3.70 10.73
CA SER A 31 19.28 2.93 10.24
C SER A 31 18.88 1.96 9.13
N THR A 32 19.78 1.74 8.16
CA THR A 32 19.57 0.77 7.07
C THR A 32 19.25 -0.63 7.61
N ASN A 33 19.92 -1.05 8.68
CA ASN A 33 19.64 -2.34 9.31
C ASN A 33 18.22 -2.40 9.89
N TYR A 34 17.74 -1.32 10.52
CA TYR A 34 16.38 -1.24 11.03
C TYR A 34 15.34 -1.34 9.91
N ILE A 35 15.52 -0.59 8.81
CA ILE A 35 14.67 -0.72 7.61
C ILE A 35 14.65 -2.16 7.12
N GLY A 36 15.82 -2.81 7.03
CA GLY A 36 15.92 -4.21 6.63
C GLY A 36 15.14 -5.18 7.52
N MET A 37 15.25 -5.04 8.84
CA MET A 37 14.49 -5.86 9.81
C MET A 37 12.98 -5.64 9.68
N VAL A 38 12.55 -4.40 9.48
CA VAL A 38 11.13 -4.07 9.27
C VAL A 38 10.61 -4.69 7.97
N GLU A 39 11.33 -4.55 6.87
CA GLU A 39 10.92 -5.09 5.56
C GLU A 39 10.84 -6.62 5.54
N ARG A 40 11.68 -7.31 6.32
CA ARG A 40 11.63 -8.78 6.48
C ARG A 40 10.58 -9.25 7.49
N GLY A 41 9.93 -8.32 8.21
CA GLY A 41 8.97 -8.63 9.25
C GLY A 41 9.58 -9.15 10.56
N GLU A 42 10.90 -9.00 10.73
CA GLU A 42 11.62 -9.37 11.95
C GLU A 42 11.35 -8.36 13.09
N LYS A 43 11.01 -7.12 12.73
CA LYS A 43 10.67 -6.06 13.68
C LYS A 43 9.42 -5.32 13.25
N ILE A 44 8.49 -5.15 14.18
CA ILE A 44 7.33 -4.26 14.00
C ILE A 44 7.80 -2.83 14.33
N PRO A 45 7.63 -1.85 13.44
CA PRO A 45 8.04 -0.48 13.72
C PRO A 45 7.18 0.14 14.83
N SER A 46 7.76 1.05 15.61
CA SER A 46 6.94 1.93 16.47
C SER A 46 6.06 2.82 15.59
N LEU A 47 5.00 3.41 16.14
CA LEU A 47 4.16 4.34 15.38
C LEU A 47 4.97 5.50 14.81
N GLU A 48 5.90 6.06 15.58
CA GLU A 48 6.81 7.12 15.14
C GLU A 48 7.70 6.69 13.97
N SER A 49 8.30 5.49 14.06
CA SER A 49 9.11 4.93 12.97
C SER A 49 8.28 4.65 11.73
N PHE A 50 7.05 4.15 11.91
CA PHE A 50 6.12 3.89 10.83
C PHE A 50 5.72 5.18 10.10
N ILE A 51 5.36 6.24 10.84
CA ILE A 51 5.06 7.57 10.26
C ILE A 51 6.26 8.09 9.48
N SER A 52 7.47 7.99 10.05
CA SER A 52 8.70 8.43 9.39
C SER A 52 8.96 7.68 8.08
N ILE A 53 8.75 6.35 8.06
CA ILE A 53 8.88 5.53 6.85
C ILE A 53 7.84 5.91 5.79
N VAL A 54 6.57 6.03 6.18
CA VAL A 54 5.46 6.33 5.27
C VAL A 54 5.63 7.72 4.65
N ASN A 55 6.05 8.72 5.44
CA ASN A 55 6.39 10.06 4.95
C ASN A 55 7.59 10.03 3.99
N ALA A 56 8.66 9.32 4.33
CA ALA A 56 9.85 9.18 3.49
C ALA A 56 9.54 8.48 2.14
N LEU A 57 8.58 7.55 2.15
CA LEU A 57 8.07 6.92 0.93
C LEU A 57 7.10 7.83 0.17
N GLY A 58 6.48 8.83 0.80
CA GLY A 58 5.45 9.65 0.17
C GLY A 58 4.24 8.81 -0.25
N VAL A 59 3.76 7.96 0.65
CA VAL A 59 2.56 7.12 0.50
C VAL A 59 1.63 7.37 1.68
N SER A 60 0.34 7.07 1.57
CA SER A 60 -0.57 7.08 2.72
C SER A 60 -0.36 5.84 3.60
N ALA A 61 -0.70 5.97 4.88
CA ALA A 61 -0.65 4.85 5.83
C ALA A 61 -1.56 3.69 5.37
N ASP A 62 -2.74 3.99 4.83
CA ASP A 62 -3.71 3.00 4.36
C ASP A 62 -3.16 2.06 3.29
N MET A 63 -2.35 2.60 2.37
CA MET A 63 -1.70 1.82 1.33
C MET A 63 -0.73 0.78 1.91
N VAL A 64 -0.08 1.10 3.02
CA VAL A 64 0.82 0.17 3.72
C VAL A 64 0.04 -0.81 4.60
N LEU A 65 -1.07 -0.37 5.17
CA LEU A 65 -1.91 -1.12 6.11
C LEU A 65 -3.05 -1.91 5.45
N THR A 66 -3.15 -1.91 4.12
CA THR A 66 -4.28 -2.49 3.35
C THR A 66 -4.59 -3.94 3.71
N ASP A 67 -3.58 -4.76 4.01
CA ASP A 67 -3.76 -6.19 4.31
C ASP A 67 -3.92 -6.50 5.81
N VAL A 68 -3.92 -5.47 6.67
CA VAL A 68 -4.08 -5.62 8.13
C VAL A 68 -5.33 -4.94 8.68
N LEU A 69 -5.89 -3.98 7.93
CA LEU A 69 -7.13 -3.28 8.25
C LEU A 69 -8.32 -3.97 7.56
N ASP A 70 -9.38 -4.24 8.33
CA ASP A 70 -10.61 -4.83 7.81
C ASP A 70 -11.37 -3.85 6.88
N THR A 71 -11.12 -2.53 7.04
CA THR A 71 -11.70 -1.44 6.24
C THR A 71 -10.98 -1.20 4.90
N GLY A 72 -9.88 -1.90 4.59
CA GLY A 72 -9.11 -1.71 3.34
C GLY A 72 -9.92 -1.93 2.06
N TYR A 73 -11.03 -2.65 2.13
CA TYR A 73 -11.97 -2.83 1.00
C TYR A 73 -12.69 -1.53 0.63
N GLU A 74 -13.09 -0.70 1.60
CA GLU A 74 -13.76 0.59 1.33
C GLU A 74 -12.86 1.58 0.58
N ILE A 75 -11.55 1.56 0.85
CA ILE A 75 -10.56 2.43 0.18
C ILE A 75 -10.33 1.98 -1.28
N LYS A 76 -10.35 0.67 -1.57
CA LYS A 76 -10.29 0.19 -2.98
C LYS A 76 -11.50 0.66 -3.78
N HIS A 77 -12.69 0.76 -3.17
CA HIS A 77 -13.86 1.35 -3.84
C HIS A 77 -13.61 2.81 -4.21
N SER A 78 -13.06 3.61 -3.30
CA SER A 78 -12.70 5.01 -3.58
C SER A 78 -11.63 5.15 -4.69
N MET A 79 -10.63 4.28 -4.73
CA MET A 79 -9.61 4.30 -5.79
C MET A 79 -10.14 3.84 -7.15
N LEU A 80 -11.10 2.90 -7.17
CA LEU A 80 -11.78 2.51 -8.40
C LEU A 80 -12.62 3.67 -8.92
N ASP A 81 -13.37 4.35 -8.06
CA ASP A 81 -14.15 5.53 -8.44
C ASP A 81 -13.28 6.65 -9.04
N GLU A 82 -12.11 6.94 -8.45
CA GLU A 82 -11.15 7.89 -9.02
C GLU A 82 -10.63 7.44 -10.41
N LYS A 83 -10.29 6.16 -10.58
CA LYS A 83 -9.85 5.64 -11.88
C LYS A 83 -10.97 5.67 -12.92
N LEU A 84 -12.22 5.49 -12.49
CA LEU A 84 -13.40 5.51 -13.36
C LEU A 84 -13.77 6.94 -13.81
N LYS A 85 -13.45 7.98 -13.03
CA LYS A 85 -13.70 9.38 -13.41
C LYS A 85 -13.05 9.78 -14.74
N GLY A 86 -11.88 9.21 -15.06
CA GLY A 86 -11.13 9.48 -16.29
C GLY A 86 -11.56 8.68 -17.51
N ILE A 87 -12.51 7.75 -17.38
CA ILE A 87 -12.88 6.80 -18.45
C ILE A 87 -14.15 7.26 -19.19
N ALA A 88 -14.13 7.13 -20.52
CA ALA A 88 -15.27 7.41 -21.37
C ALA A 88 -16.49 6.57 -20.95
N LYS A 89 -17.70 7.16 -21.05
CA LYS A 89 -18.94 6.54 -20.55
C LYS A 89 -19.14 5.12 -21.08
N GLN A 90 -18.89 4.88 -22.38
CA GLN A 90 -19.07 3.56 -23.00
C GLN A 90 -18.17 2.47 -22.38
N ASP A 91 -16.97 2.84 -21.91
CA ASP A 91 -16.00 1.87 -21.39
C ASP A 91 -16.23 1.64 -19.90
N ARG A 92 -16.76 2.64 -19.17
CA ARG A 92 -17.29 2.43 -17.81
C ARG A 92 -18.45 1.44 -17.79
N GLU A 93 -19.38 1.53 -18.75
CA GLU A 93 -20.51 0.59 -18.85
C GLU A 93 -20.04 -0.85 -19.04
N LYS A 94 -18.99 -1.08 -19.83
CA LYS A 94 -18.39 -2.41 -19.98
C LYS A 94 -17.77 -2.90 -18.66
N ILE A 95 -17.08 -2.02 -17.94
CA ILE A 95 -16.47 -2.37 -16.64
C ILE A 95 -17.55 -2.75 -15.62
N TYR A 96 -18.65 -1.99 -15.55
CA TYR A 96 -19.78 -2.34 -14.67
C TYR A 96 -20.41 -3.68 -15.05
N ALA A 97 -20.59 -3.97 -16.34
CA ALA A 97 -21.14 -5.24 -16.80
C ALA A 97 -20.27 -6.45 -16.40
N VAL A 98 -18.94 -6.30 -16.43
CA VAL A 98 -18.02 -7.34 -15.94
C VAL A 98 -18.17 -7.52 -14.43
N ILE A 99 -18.19 -6.43 -13.66
CA ILE A 99 -18.35 -6.49 -12.19
C ILE A 99 -19.67 -7.19 -11.82
N ASP A 100 -20.79 -6.81 -12.45
CA ASP A 100 -22.09 -7.44 -12.25
C ASP A 100 -22.07 -8.93 -12.59
N THR A 101 -21.38 -9.29 -13.66
CA THR A 101 -21.24 -10.70 -14.06
C THR A 101 -20.44 -11.49 -13.03
N MET A 102 -19.36 -10.93 -12.48
CA MET A 102 -18.58 -11.60 -11.45
C MET A 102 -19.37 -11.73 -10.14
N ILE A 103 -20.12 -10.71 -9.74
CA ILE A 103 -20.95 -10.74 -8.52
C ILE A 103 -22.05 -11.79 -8.61
N ARG A 104 -22.71 -11.93 -9.77
CA ARG A 104 -23.78 -12.93 -9.97
C ARG A 104 -23.30 -14.38 -9.88
N ASN A 105 -21.99 -14.62 -9.94
CA ASN A 105 -21.38 -15.95 -9.94
C ASN A 105 -20.61 -16.26 -8.64
N ILE A 106 -20.79 -15.43 -7.60
CA ILE A 106 -20.25 -15.65 -6.25
C ILE A 106 -21.35 -16.19 -5.34
#